data_AF-A0A061NMI1-F1
#
_entry.id   AF-A0A061NMI1-F1
#
_cell.length_a   1.000
_cell.length_b   1.000
_cell.length_c   1.000
_cell.angle_alpha   90.00
_cell.angle_beta   90.00
_cell.angle_gamma   90.00
#
_symmetry.space_group_name_H-M   'P 1'
#
loop_
_entity.id
_entity.type
_entity.pdbx_description
1 polymer ?
#
loop_
_entity_poly.entity_id
_entity_poly.type
_entity_poly.pdbx_seq_one_letter_code
_entity_poly.pdbx_strand_id
1 'polypeptide(L)' 'MEVDEKELETRRRNWKAPELRYKTGVLAKYAALVSSASKGAITDDFSK' A
#
# COMPACT_ATOMS: atom_id res chain seq x y z
N MET A 1 -10.88 -14.72 10.28
CA MET A 1 -9.48 -15.21 10.19
C MET A 1 -9.08 -15.52 11.62
N GLU A 2 -9.00 -16.79 11.98
CA GLU A 2 -8.78 -17.21 13.37
C GLU A 2 -7.28 -17.31 13.64
N VAL A 3 -6.65 -16.17 13.87
CA VAL A 3 -5.23 -16.06 14.26
C VAL A 3 -5.17 -15.08 15.43
N ASP A 4 -4.38 -15.41 16.46
CA ASP A 4 -4.19 -14.56 17.63
C ASP A 4 -3.63 -13.17 17.23
N GLU A 5 -4.06 -12.12 17.92
CA GLU A 5 -3.67 -10.75 17.59
C GLU A 5 -2.14 -10.54 17.70
N LYS A 6 -1.46 -11.21 18.65
CA LYS A 6 0.00 -11.10 18.80
C LYS A 6 0.74 -11.65 17.58
N GLU A 7 0.21 -12.73 16.99
CA GLU A 7 0.76 -13.33 15.79
C GLU A 7 0.49 -12.44 14.56
N LEU A 8 -0.70 -11.83 14.47
CA LEU A 8 -0.99 -10.83 13.43
C LEU A 8 -0.08 -9.60 13.53
N GLU A 9 0.15 -9.10 14.73
CA GLU A 9 1.05 -7.96 14.95
C GLU A 9 2.50 -8.31 14.56
N THR A 10 2.96 -9.51 14.91
CA THR A 10 4.27 -10.03 14.50
C THR A 10 4.40 -10.09 12.98
N ARG A 11 3.37 -10.60 12.28
CA ARG A 11 3.35 -10.63 10.80
C ARG A 11 3.35 -9.25 10.18
N ARG A 12 2.59 -8.30 10.73
CA ARG A 12 2.57 -6.90 10.25
C ARG A 12 3.93 -6.24 10.41
N ARG A 13 4.61 -6.45 11.54
CA ARG A 13 5.97 -5.95 11.78
C ARG A 13 6.99 -6.56 10.82
N ASN A 14 6.83 -7.83 10.47
CA ASN A 14 7.73 -8.56 9.57
C ASN A 14 7.41 -8.37 8.08
N TRP A 15 6.26 -7.77 7.75
CA TRP A 15 5.84 -7.61 6.36
C TRP A 15 6.73 -6.60 5.64
N LYS A 16 7.21 -6.98 4.46
CA LYS A 16 7.99 -6.13 3.56
C LYS A 16 7.27 -6.00 2.24
N ALA A 17 7.03 -4.77 1.83
CA ALA A 17 6.43 -4.49 0.54
C ALA A 17 7.32 -5.03 -0.60
N PRO A 18 6.75 -5.68 -1.62
CA PRO A 18 7.50 -6.10 -2.79
C PRO A 18 8.00 -4.89 -3.58
N GLU A 19 9.07 -5.11 -4.35
CA GLU A 19 9.62 -4.06 -5.21
C GLU A 19 8.68 -3.70 -6.37
N LEU A 20 8.62 -2.41 -6.70
CA LEU A 20 7.87 -1.92 -7.85
C LEU A 20 8.46 -2.46 -9.15
N ARG A 21 7.63 -3.18 -9.93
CA ARG A 21 7.99 -3.66 -11.26
C ARG A 21 8.31 -2.53 -12.24
N TYR A 22 7.62 -1.40 -12.12
CA TYR A 22 7.81 -0.22 -12.95
C TYR A 22 8.27 0.93 -12.09
N LYS A 23 9.56 1.26 -12.19
CA LYS A 23 10.20 2.32 -11.40
C LYS A 23 10.05 3.71 -12.02
N THR A 24 9.65 3.78 -13.30
CA THR A 24 9.49 5.03 -14.05
C THR A 24 8.19 5.04 -14.87
N GLY A 25 7.88 6.19 -15.47
CA GLY A 25 6.70 6.35 -16.32
C GLY A 25 5.40 6.53 -15.52
N VAL A 26 4.28 6.30 -16.19
CA VAL A 26 2.94 6.57 -15.63
C VAL A 26 2.62 5.69 -14.42
N LEU A 27 3.02 4.40 -14.44
CA LEU A 27 2.74 3.47 -13.35
C LEU A 27 3.52 3.80 -12.08
N ALA A 28 4.74 4.32 -12.21
CA ALA A 28 5.51 4.81 -11.07
C ALA A 28 4.84 6.03 -10.42
N LYS A 29 4.34 6.97 -11.23
CA LYS A 29 3.59 8.14 -10.73
C LYS A 29 2.29 7.71 -10.05
N TYR A 30 1.54 6.78 -10.66
CA TYR A 30 0.30 6.26 -10.09
C TYR A 30 0.55 5.57 -8.74
N ALA A 31 1.54 4.67 -8.66
CA ALA A 31 1.86 3.97 -7.41
C ALA A 31 2.26 4.91 -6.26
N ALA A 32 2.88 6.05 -6.58
CA ALA A 32 3.24 7.05 -5.58
C ALA A 32 2.05 7.88 -5.08
N LEU A 33 1.08 8.18 -5.96
CA LEU A 33 0.03 9.18 -5.70
C LEU A 33 -1.34 8.60 -5.35
N VAL A 34 -1.63 7.35 -5.75
CA VAL A 34 -2.96 6.77 -5.57
C VAL A 34 -3.35 6.63 -4.10
N SER A 35 -4.60 7.00 -3.79
CA SER A 35 -5.21 6.80 -2.47
C SER A 35 -5.76 5.37 -2.30
N SER A 36 -6.24 5.05 -1.10
CA SER A 36 -6.87 3.75 -0.85
C SER A 36 -8.07 3.52 -1.77
N ALA A 37 -8.29 2.27 -2.21
CA ALA A 37 -9.47 1.91 -3.00
C ALA A 37 -10.79 2.24 -2.28
N SER A 38 -10.83 2.14 -0.95
CA SER A 38 -12.00 2.54 -0.15
C SER A 38 -12.31 4.04 -0.23
N LYS A 39 -11.32 4.87 -0.60
CA LYS A 39 -11.45 6.31 -0.85
C LYS A 39 -11.58 6.65 -2.34
N GLY A 40 -11.75 5.64 -3.20
CA GLY A 40 -11.94 5.82 -4.64
C GLY A 40 -10.66 5.78 -5.48
N ALA A 41 -9.50 5.46 -4.90
CA ALA A 41 -8.22 5.36 -5.63
C ALA A 41 -7.89 6.62 -6.48
N ILE A 42 -8.21 7.79 -5.93
CA ILE A 42 -7.91 9.08 -6.55
C ILE A 42 -6.42 9.41 -6.42
N THR A 43 -5.87 10.18 -7.37
CA THR A 43 -4.45 10.55 -7.42
C THR A 43 -4.16 11.98 -7.00
N ASP A 44 -5.20 12.76 -6.74
CA ASP A 44 -5.22 14.17 -6.34
C ASP A 44 -5.55 14.35 -4.85
N ASP A 45 -5.46 13.28 -4.05
CA ASP A 45 -5.63 13.35 -2.61
C ASP A 45 -4.39 13.97 -1.94
N PHE A 46 -4.40 15.30 -1.78
CA PHE A 46 -3.35 16.05 -1.10
C PHE A 46 -3.46 16.01 0.44
N SER A 47 -4.41 15.25 1.00
CA SER A 47 -4.59 15.13 2.46
C SER A 47 -3.68 14.08 3.12
N LYS A 48 -2.70 13.58 2.37
CA LYS A 48 -1.76 12.51 2.77
C LYS A 48 -0.47 13.05 3.38
#